data_AF-A0A853A0U2-F1
#
_entry.id   AF-A0A853A0U2-F1
#
_cell.length_a   1.000
_cell.length_b   1.000
_cell.length_c   1.000
_cell.angle_alpha   90.00
_cell.angle_beta   90.00
_cell.angle_gamma   90.00
#
_symmetry.space_group_name_H-M   'P 1'
#
loop_
_entity.id
_entity.type
_entity.pdbx_description
1 polymer ?
#
loop_
_entity_poly.entity_id
_entity_poly.type
_entity_poly.pdbx_seq_one_letter_code
_entity_poly.pdbx_strand_id
1 'polypeptide(L)'
;MATEPVRVVFRSARSAAGRRWSTTWSAARAPSIERARLAGKENGLAVVLPYPERDGVDFYDSISVMAPDGLVAANYRKTHLYGAAERRNYSFGQDLPTVVTGRQDTDLLARKA
;
A
#
# COMPACT_ATOMS: atom_id res chain seq x y z
N MET A 1 16.83 20.90 13.70
CA MET A 1 15.37 20.64 13.71
C MET A 1 15.20 19.14 13.83
N ALA A 2 14.55 18.67 14.89
CA ALA A 2 14.28 17.25 15.04
C ALA A 2 13.24 16.84 13.99
N THR A 3 13.56 15.86 13.15
CA THR A 3 12.58 15.23 12.26
C THR A 3 11.54 14.56 13.14
N GLU A 4 10.29 15.03 13.11
CA GLU A 4 9.23 14.34 13.82
C GLU A 4 9.12 12.89 13.31
N PRO A 5 8.96 11.89 14.20
CA PRO A 5 8.87 10.50 13.77
C PRO A 5 7.63 10.30 12.90
N VAL A 6 7.83 9.74 11.70
CA VAL A 6 6.72 9.34 10.84
C VAL A 6 5.92 8.26 11.57
N ARG A 7 4.65 8.56 11.85
CA ARG A 7 3.72 7.61 12.45
C ARG A 7 3.09 6.76 11.34
N VAL A 8 3.16 5.45 11.50
CA VAL A 8 2.67 4.47 10.51
C VAL A 8 1.49 3.71 11.08
N VAL A 9 0.39 3.63 10.33
CA VAL A 9 -0.77 2.81 10.67
C VAL A 9 -0.81 1.56 9.80
N PHE A 10 -0.96 0.39 10.44
CA PHE A 10 -1.14 -0.90 9.79
C PHE A 10 -2.56 -1.42 9.98
N ARG A 11 -3.17 -1.93 8.90
CA ARG A 11 -4.43 -2.68 8.98
C ARG A 11 -4.24 -4.11 8.50
N SER A 12 -4.74 -5.09 9.27
CA SER A 12 -4.71 -6.50 8.87
C SER A 12 -5.64 -6.77 7.69
N ALA A 13 -5.16 -7.53 6.71
CA ALA A 13 -5.93 -8.03 5.57
C ALA A 13 -6.92 -9.11 6.01
N ARG A 14 -8.09 -8.72 6.55
CA ARG A 14 -9.21 -9.65 6.74
C ARG A 14 -10.53 -8.91 6.56
N SER A 15 -11.05 -8.90 5.33
CA SER A 15 -12.48 -8.75 5.02
C SER A 15 -12.69 -8.74 3.49
N ALA A 16 -12.49 -9.86 2.80
CA ALA A 16 -12.94 -9.98 1.41
C ALA A 16 -13.13 -11.42 0.86
N ALA A 17 -12.89 -12.47 1.66
CA ALA A 17 -13.11 -13.84 1.19
C ALA A 17 -14.63 -14.09 1.09
N GLY A 18 -15.18 -14.11 -0.13
CA GLY A 18 -16.53 -14.64 -0.39
C GLY A 18 -17.49 -13.78 -1.23
N ARG A 19 -17.11 -12.62 -1.78
CA ARG A 19 -17.97 -11.84 -2.69
C ARG A 19 -17.39 -11.71 -4.08
N ARG A 20 -18.22 -11.91 -5.11
CA ARG A 20 -17.89 -11.64 -6.52
C ARG A 20 -17.92 -10.13 -6.73
N TRP A 21 -16.77 -9.50 -6.93
CA TRP A 21 -16.64 -8.05 -7.10
C TRP A 21 -16.81 -7.66 -8.57
N SER A 22 -17.70 -6.72 -8.89
CA SER A 22 -18.05 -6.35 -10.28
C SER A 22 -17.35 -5.09 -10.81
N THR A 23 -16.70 -4.28 -9.97
CA THR A 23 -16.08 -2.99 -10.38
C THR A 23 -14.54 -3.06 -10.44
N THR A 24 -13.93 -2.35 -11.39
CA THR A 24 -12.46 -2.28 -11.63
C THR A 24 -11.77 -1.39 -10.59
N TRP A 25 -10.71 -1.86 -9.94
CA TRP A 25 -10.02 -1.10 -8.88
C TRP A 25 -8.50 -1.27 -8.93
N SER A 26 -7.78 -0.27 -9.44
CA SER A 26 -6.32 -0.15 -9.23
C SER A 26 -6.02 0.43 -7.85
N ALA A 27 -4.77 0.34 -7.39
CA ALA A 27 -4.30 0.99 -6.16
C ALA A 27 -4.80 2.44 -6.04
N ALA A 28 -4.62 3.25 -7.08
CA ALA A 28 -5.02 4.65 -7.08
C ALA A 28 -6.53 4.91 -7.12
N ARG A 29 -7.35 3.88 -7.41
CA ARG A 29 -8.80 4.05 -7.63
C ARG A 29 -9.67 3.25 -6.67
N ALA A 30 -9.10 2.36 -5.87
CA ALA A 30 -9.86 1.59 -4.89
C ALA A 30 -10.42 2.51 -3.79
N PRO A 31 -11.72 2.42 -3.43
CA PRO A 31 -12.34 3.36 -2.48
C PRO A 31 -11.72 3.30 -1.08
N SER A 32 -11.22 2.13 -0.68
CA SER A 32 -10.50 1.97 0.58
C SER A 32 -9.15 2.68 0.56
N ILE A 33 -8.47 2.72 -0.60
CA ILE A 33 -7.19 3.42 -0.74
C ILE A 33 -7.43 4.92 -0.71
N GLU A 34 -8.43 5.42 -1.43
CA GLU A 34 -8.72 6.86 -1.42
C GLU A 34 -9.07 7.37 -0.03
N ARG A 35 -9.92 6.64 0.73
CA ARG A 35 -10.20 7.02 2.13
C ARG A 35 -8.96 6.99 3.01
N ALA A 36 -8.08 6.01 2.82
CA ALA A 36 -6.85 5.92 3.59
C ALA A 36 -5.86 7.02 3.22
N ARG A 37 -5.77 7.42 1.95
CA ARG A 37 -4.98 8.57 1.50
C ARG A 37 -5.43 9.85 2.17
N LEU A 38 -6.74 10.12 2.14
CA LEU A 38 -7.31 11.34 2.72
C LEU A 38 -7.11 11.38 4.24
N ALA A 39 -7.45 10.30 4.94
CA ALA A 39 -7.24 10.21 6.39
C ALA A 39 -5.75 10.32 6.77
N GLY A 40 -4.86 9.67 6.01
CA GLY A 40 -3.41 9.76 6.20
C GLY A 40 -2.93 11.21 6.05
N LYS A 41 -3.33 11.87 4.97
CA LYS A 41 -3.00 13.28 4.69
C LYS A 41 -3.51 14.23 5.76
N GLU A 42 -4.76 14.09 6.18
CA GLU A 42 -5.37 14.93 7.22
C GLU A 42 -4.64 14.84 8.57
N ASN A 43 -4.00 13.70 8.84
CA ASN A 43 -3.32 13.44 10.10
C ASN A 43 -1.78 13.44 10.00
N GLY A 44 -1.22 13.74 8.81
CA GLY A 44 0.23 13.66 8.58
C GLY A 44 0.81 12.25 8.79
N LEU A 45 0.05 11.21 8.48
CA LEU A 45 0.42 9.80 8.71
C LEU A 45 0.77 9.09 7.41
N ALA A 46 1.83 8.30 7.45
CA ALA A 46 2.05 7.28 6.44
C ALA A 46 1.11 6.09 6.73
N VAL A 47 0.56 5.48 5.68
CA VAL A 47 -0.41 4.38 5.81
C VAL A 47 0.03 3.19 4.98
N VAL A 48 0.03 2.01 5.59
CA VAL A 48 0.22 0.74 4.88
C VAL A 48 -1.10 -0.01 4.90
N LEU A 49 -1.71 -0.17 3.72
CA LEU A 49 -3.04 -0.75 3.58
C LEU A 49 -3.03 -1.95 2.63
N PRO A 50 -3.22 -3.17 3.17
CA PRO A 50 -3.61 -4.32 2.37
C PRO A 50 -5.01 -4.17 1.79
N TYR A 51 -5.19 -4.57 0.53
CA TYR A 51 -6.47 -4.49 -0.18
C TYR A 51 -6.50 -5.50 -1.35
N PRO A 52 -7.69 -5.97 -1.75
CA PRO A 52 -7.83 -6.72 -2.99
C PRO A 52 -7.69 -5.76 -4.18
N GLU A 53 -6.59 -5.87 -4.91
CA GLU A 53 -6.39 -5.15 -6.16
C GLU A 53 -7.12 -5.89 -7.28
N ARG A 54 -7.72 -5.15 -8.21
CA ARG A 54 -8.28 -5.71 -9.43
C ARG A 54 -7.63 -5.07 -10.64
N ASP A 55 -7.04 -5.89 -11.49
CA ASP A 55 -6.42 -5.48 -12.74
C ASP A 55 -7.03 -6.30 -13.88
N GLY A 56 -7.90 -5.65 -14.67
CA GLY A 56 -8.72 -6.33 -15.66
C GLY A 56 -9.62 -7.42 -15.05
N VAL A 57 -9.34 -8.68 -15.40
CA VAL A 57 -10.06 -9.86 -14.91
C VAL A 57 -9.39 -10.51 -13.69
N ASP A 58 -8.14 -10.14 -13.42
CA ASP A 58 -7.35 -10.71 -12.34
C ASP A 58 -7.54 -9.93 -11.04
N PHE A 59 -7.41 -10.66 -9.93
CA PHE A 59 -7.39 -10.10 -8.60
C PHE A 59 -6.05 -10.40 -7.94
N TYR A 60 -5.53 -9.48 -7.14
CA TYR A 60 -4.27 -9.66 -6.42
C TYR A 60 -4.42 -9.29 -4.94
N ASP A 61 -3.85 -10.11 -4.06
CA ASP A 61 -3.64 -9.74 -2.66
C ASP A 61 -2.51 -8.72 -2.62
N SER A 62 -2.85 -7.45 -2.43
CA SER A 62 -1.92 -6.34 -2.63
C SER A 62 -1.81 -5.46 -1.40
N ILE A 63 -0.67 -4.79 -1.25
CA ILE A 63 -0.42 -3.83 -0.19
C ILE A 63 0.01 -2.52 -0.83
N SER A 64 -0.69 -1.44 -0.48
CA SER A 64 -0.34 -0.09 -0.89
C SER A 64 0.29 0.68 0.28
N VAL A 65 1.35 1.41 -0.01
CA VAL A 65 2.05 2.29 0.93
C VAL A 65 1.78 3.73 0.51
N MET A 66 1.27 4.53 1.44
CA MET A 66 0.97 5.95 1.25
C MET A 66 1.85 6.80 2.15
N ALA A 67 2.40 7.87 1.59
CA ALA A 67 3.18 8.87 2.29
C ALA A 67 2.27 9.83 3.09
N PRO A 68 2.84 10.59 4.05
CA PRO A 68 2.08 11.56 4.87
C PRO A 68 1.35 12.67 4.11
N ASP A 69 1.77 12.98 2.87
CA ASP A 69 1.08 13.92 1.98
C ASP A 69 -0.11 13.28 1.24
N GLY A 70 -0.37 12.01 1.52
CA GLY A 70 -1.37 11.17 0.90
C GLY A 70 -0.86 10.45 -0.36
N LEU A 71 0.30 10.78 -0.94
CA LEU A 71 0.79 10.15 -2.18
C LEU A 71 0.97 8.63 -2.04
N VAL A 72 0.54 7.86 -3.04
CA VAL A 72 0.82 6.42 -3.08
C VAL A 72 2.29 6.27 -3.46
N ALA A 73 3.10 5.81 -2.52
CA ALA A 73 4.54 5.71 -2.63
C ALA A 73 4.98 4.36 -3.24
N ALA A 74 4.24 3.29 -2.96
CA ALA A 74 4.45 1.97 -3.57
C ALA A 74 3.18 1.12 -3.53
N ASN A 75 3.10 0.14 -4.43
CA ASN A 75 2.10 -0.91 -4.41
C ASN A 75 2.80 -2.25 -4.69
N TYR A 76 2.53 -3.25 -3.89
CA TYR A 76 3.12 -4.58 -4.02
C TYR A 76 2.03 -5.64 -4.11
N ARG A 77 2.10 -6.50 -5.13
CA ARG A 77 1.26 -7.69 -5.32
C ARG A 77 1.96 -8.89 -4.71
N LYS A 78 1.28 -9.62 -3.84
CA LYS A 78 1.85 -10.79 -3.14
C LYS A 78 2.29 -11.87 -4.13
N THR A 79 3.56 -12.22 -4.07
CA THR A 79 4.19 -13.26 -4.90
C THR A 79 3.99 -14.68 -4.37
N HIS A 80 3.58 -14.83 -3.11
CA HIS A 80 3.44 -16.15 -2.45
C HIS A 80 2.06 -16.27 -1.78
N LEU A 81 1.12 -16.93 -2.46
CA LEU A 81 -0.24 -17.13 -1.95
C LEU A 81 -0.35 -18.31 -0.98
N TYR A 82 -1.03 -18.08 0.14
CA TYR A 82 -1.20 -19.03 1.23
C TYR A 82 -2.43 -19.93 1.03
N GLY A 83 -2.16 -21.23 0.87
CA GLY A 83 -3.19 -22.25 0.79
C GLY A 83 -4.07 -22.18 -0.47
N ALA A 84 -5.04 -23.09 -0.54
CA ALA A 84 -5.90 -23.22 -1.71
C ALA A 84 -6.93 -22.09 -1.83
N ALA A 85 -7.33 -21.47 -0.72
CA ALA A 85 -8.31 -20.39 -0.74
C ALA A 85 -7.76 -19.14 -1.44
N GLU A 86 -6.54 -18.71 -1.14
CA GLU A 86 -5.95 -17.56 -1.82
C GLU A 86 -5.67 -17.86 -3.30
N ARG A 87 -5.09 -19.03 -3.61
CA ARG A 87 -4.78 -19.44 -4.99
C ARG A 87 -6.00 -19.61 -5.91
N ARG A 88 -7.19 -19.76 -5.34
CA ARG A 88 -8.45 -19.76 -6.10
C ARG A 88 -9.01 -18.37 -6.37
N ASN A 89 -8.64 -17.38 -5.55
CA ASN A 89 -9.24 -16.05 -5.59
C ASN A 89 -8.28 -14.98 -6.11
N TYR A 90 -6.96 -15.20 -6.05
CA TYR A 90 -5.94 -14.24 -6.42
C TYR A 90 -4.89 -14.84 -7.35
N SER A 91 -4.36 -13.99 -8.21
CA SER A 91 -3.23 -14.23 -9.09
C SER A 91 -1.92 -13.87 -8.36
N PHE A 92 -0.82 -14.52 -8.75
CA PHE A 92 0.49 -14.27 -8.15
C PHE A 92 1.09 -12.96 -8.68
N GLY A 93 1.57 -12.10 -7.79
CA GLY A 93 2.46 -11.00 -8.17
C GLY A 93 3.77 -11.53 -8.75
N GLN A 94 4.41 -10.74 -9.62
CA GLN A 94 5.66 -11.13 -10.31
C GLN A 94 6.86 -10.24 -9.95
N ASP A 95 6.60 -9.12 -9.26
CA ASP A 95 7.63 -8.14 -8.93
C ASP A 95 8.23 -8.39 -7.54
N LEU A 96 9.49 -7.99 -7.36
CA LEU A 96 10.13 -7.98 -6.05
C LEU A 96 9.50 -6.90 -5.14
N PRO A 97 9.55 -7.09 -3.81
CA PRO A 97 9.09 -6.07 -2.86
C PRO A 97 9.79 -4.73 -3.09
N THR A 98 9.00 -3.67 -3.27
CA THR A 98 9.53 -2.31 -3.42
C THR A 98 10.01 -1.78 -2.07
N VAL A 99 11.23 -1.22 -2.04
CA VAL A 99 11.74 -0.47 -0.90
C VAL A 99 11.58 1.02 -1.19
N VAL A 100 10.83 1.72 -0.34
CA VAL A 100 10.70 3.18 -0.40
C VAL A 100 11.30 3.77 0.85
N THR A 101 12.17 4.76 0.68
CA THR A 101 12.75 5.53 1.78
C THR A 101 12.07 6.90 1.85
N GLY A 102 11.88 7.40 3.08
CA GLY A 102 11.51 8.81 3.27
C GLY A 102 12.62 9.71 2.71
N ARG A 103 12.24 10.90 2.24
CA ARG A 103 13.14 11.92 1.70
C ARG A 103 14.41 12.01 2.58
N GLN A 104 15.58 11.75 1.99
CA GLN A 104 16.84 11.98 2.69
C GLN A 104 16.99 13.50 2.85
N ASP A 105 17.10 13.97 4.09
CA ASP A 105 17.56 15.33 4.34
C ASP A 105 18.97 15.47 3.76
N THR A 106 19.06 16.07 2.58
CA THR A 106 20.32 16.42 1.91
C THR A 106 21.20 17.34 2.77
N ASP A 107 20.65 17.92 3.84
CA ASP A 107 21.35 18.80 4.78
C ASP A 107 22.28 18.08 5.76
N LEU A 108 22.18 16.74 5.90
CA LEU A 108 23.08 15.98 6.78
C LEU A 108 24.46 15.74 6.16
N LEU A 109 24.59 15.79 4.83
CA LEU A 109 25.88 15.68 4.14
C LEU A 109 26.65 17.00 4.12
N ALA A 110 25.96 18.15 4.19
CA ALA A 110 26.60 19.47 4.19
C ALA A 110 27.25 19.85 5.53
N ARG A 111 26.94 19.15 6.63
CA ARG A 111 27.51 19.42 7.98
C ARG A 111 28.81 18.65 8.27
N LYS A 112 29.32 17.89 7.28
CA LYS A 112 30.58 17.13 7.37
C LYS A 112 31.72 17.72 6.53
N ALA A 113 31.55 18.92 5.97
CA ALA A 113 32.59 19.65 5.26
C ALA A 113 33.17 20.78 6.13
#